data_AF-A0A8C5ZS66-F1
#
_entry.id   AF-A0A8C5ZS66-F1
#
_cell.length_a   1.000
_cell.length_b   1.000
_cell.length_c   1.000
_cell.angle_alpha   90.00
_cell.angle_beta   90.00
_cell.angle_gamma   90.00
#
_symmetry.space_group_name_H-M   'P 1'
#
loop_
_entity.id
_entity.type
_entity.pdbx_description
1 polymer ?
#
loop_
_entity_poly.entity_id
_entity_poly.type
_entity_poly.pdbx_seq_one_letter_code
_entity_poly.pdbx_strand_id
1 'polypeptide(L)'
;LTMVFLGVAPQSFSTPSWQIEKQYSTRVLTGNWLEERGKFIKATEKTPQSLHRKEYVPFPGHKPDRISRWYRERKNEGIPYKHLITHHQEPSHRYLISSYDDHYNRHNYNPALPALRTWSRQKLLWLPEKVDFPLLAPPTNYGLYERLKQQWMLPKTGWRESVYTSSYPRPPLSAMSRREHAIPVPPPHLKPHL
;
A
#
# COMPACT_ATOMS: atom_id res chain seq x y z
N LEU A 1 -73.88 21.87 -1.60
CA LEU A 1 -73.28 20.71 -2.31
C LEU A 1 -72.00 20.31 -1.59
N THR A 2 -72.05 19.28 -0.74
CA THR A 2 -70.87 18.64 -0.16
C THR A 2 -71.14 17.14 -0.17
N MET A 3 -70.55 16.46 -1.16
CA MET A 3 -70.58 15.02 -1.34
C MET A 3 -69.64 14.37 -0.32
N VAL A 4 -70.19 13.60 0.61
CA VAL A 4 -69.41 12.74 1.51
C VAL A 4 -69.21 11.41 0.81
N PHE A 5 -67.98 11.13 0.36
CA PHE A 5 -67.62 9.81 -0.14
C PHE A 5 -67.57 8.82 1.03
N LEU A 6 -68.53 7.89 1.07
CA LEU A 6 -68.44 6.70 1.92
C LEU A 6 -67.45 5.73 1.28
N GLY A 7 -66.25 5.65 1.85
CA GLY A 7 -65.23 4.69 1.44
C GLY A 7 -65.75 3.25 1.62
N VAL A 8 -65.77 2.51 0.53
CA VAL A 8 -66.09 1.08 0.52
C VAL A 8 -64.90 0.33 1.12
N ALA A 9 -65.13 -0.40 2.21
CA ALA A 9 -64.12 -1.29 2.80
C ALA A 9 -63.91 -2.51 1.87
N PRO A 10 -62.67 -3.01 1.72
CA PRO A 10 -62.39 -4.14 0.84
C PRO A 10 -63.04 -5.43 1.36
N GLN A 11 -63.78 -6.11 0.48
CA GLN A 11 -64.42 -7.39 0.74
C GLN A 11 -63.37 -8.46 1.09
N SER A 12 -63.52 -9.15 2.21
CA SER A 12 -62.65 -10.27 2.57
C SER A 12 -62.90 -11.45 1.62
N PHE A 13 -61.83 -11.97 1.02
CA PHE A 13 -61.82 -13.02 -0.01
C PHE A 13 -62.44 -14.38 0.36
N SER A 14 -62.98 -14.55 1.57
CA SER A 14 -63.43 -15.86 2.08
C SER A 14 -64.95 -16.01 2.21
N THR A 15 -65.76 -15.00 1.87
CA THR A 15 -67.23 -15.17 1.86
C THR A 15 -67.67 -15.89 0.60
N PRO A 16 -68.31 -17.08 0.70
CA PRO A 16 -68.82 -17.78 -0.46
C PRO A 16 -69.97 -16.99 -1.11
N SER A 17 -70.04 -16.99 -2.44
CA SER A 17 -70.91 -16.11 -3.25
C SER A 17 -72.42 -16.25 -3.00
N TRP A 18 -72.86 -17.28 -2.27
CA TRP A 18 -74.27 -17.53 -1.93
C TRP A 18 -74.72 -16.90 -0.61
N GLN A 19 -73.78 -16.40 0.23
CA GLN A 19 -74.11 -15.67 1.47
C GLN A 19 -74.08 -14.17 1.22
N ILE A 20 -75.26 -13.57 1.03
CA ILE A 20 -75.45 -12.12 0.87
C ILE A 20 -75.85 -11.54 2.23
N GLU A 21 -74.88 -11.42 3.15
CA GLU A 21 -75.12 -10.73 4.42
C GLU A 21 -74.90 -9.22 4.26
N LYS A 22 -75.73 -8.42 4.94
CA LYS A 22 -75.56 -6.97 5.00
C LYS A 22 -74.32 -6.65 5.83
N GLN A 23 -73.35 -5.95 5.25
CA GLN A 23 -72.17 -5.48 5.97
C GLN A 23 -72.52 -4.21 6.75
N TYR A 24 -72.21 -4.21 8.05
CA TYR A 24 -72.39 -3.06 8.93
C TYR A 24 -71.03 -2.57 9.44
N SER A 25 -70.98 -1.34 9.95
CA SER A 25 -69.77 -0.80 10.58
C SER A 25 -69.39 -1.61 11.83
N THR A 26 -68.09 -1.68 12.16
CA THR A 26 -67.53 -2.32 13.39
C THR A 26 -68.04 -1.74 14.72
N ARG A 27 -68.88 -0.70 14.66
CA ARG A 27 -69.64 -0.13 15.79
C ARG A 27 -70.95 -0.87 16.06
N VAL A 28 -71.52 -1.50 15.03
CA VAL A 28 -72.76 -2.28 15.13
C VAL A 28 -72.39 -3.69 15.61
N LEU A 29 -73.09 -4.16 16.63
CA LEU A 29 -72.84 -5.45 17.28
C LEU A 29 -73.44 -6.61 16.47
N THR A 30 -73.00 -6.78 15.22
CA THR A 30 -73.40 -7.91 14.37
C THR A 30 -72.32 -8.97 14.38
N GLY A 31 -72.74 -10.24 14.49
CA GLY A 31 -71.95 -11.47 14.29
C GLY A 31 -70.47 -11.38 14.71
N ASN A 32 -69.64 -10.88 13.79
CA ASN A 32 -68.19 -10.85 13.91
C ASN A 32 -67.57 -9.54 14.46
N TRP A 33 -68.35 -8.72 15.16
CA TRP A 33 -67.91 -7.38 15.62
C TRP A 33 -66.64 -7.40 16.50
N LEU A 34 -66.46 -8.45 17.33
CA LEU A 34 -65.33 -8.55 18.26
C LEU A 34 -64.02 -8.89 17.52
N GLU A 35 -64.04 -9.84 16.59
CA GLU A 35 -62.85 -10.18 15.81
C GLU A 35 -62.45 -9.03 14.89
N GLU A 36 -63.41 -8.30 14.32
CA GLU A 36 -63.14 -7.13 13.48
C GLU A 36 -62.42 -6.01 14.24
N ARG A 37 -62.72 -5.83 15.53
CA ARG A 37 -61.98 -4.90 16.39
C ARG A 37 -60.62 -5.45 16.85
N GLY A 38 -60.49 -6.78 16.92
CA GLY A 38 -59.25 -7.48 17.25
C GLY A 38 -58.26 -7.60 16.08
N LYS A 39 -58.66 -7.24 14.85
CA LYS A 39 -57.79 -7.26 13.66
C LYS A 39 -56.64 -6.24 13.80
N PHE A 40 -55.53 -6.78 14.32
CA PHE A 40 -54.15 -6.31 14.22
C PHE A 40 -53.76 -5.02 14.95
N ILE A 41 -53.80 -5.06 16.29
CA ILE A 41 -52.86 -4.24 17.08
C ILE A 41 -51.50 -4.92 16.95
N LYS A 42 -50.69 -4.52 15.96
CA LYS A 42 -49.30 -4.97 15.86
C LYS A 42 -48.57 -4.49 17.11
N ALA A 43 -48.20 -5.40 18.00
CA ALA A 43 -47.30 -5.10 19.10
C ALA A 43 -45.96 -4.63 18.49
N THR A 44 -45.82 -3.32 18.33
CA THR A 44 -44.67 -2.69 17.66
C THR A 44 -43.47 -2.59 18.61
N GLU A 45 -43.62 -3.08 19.84
CA GLU A 45 -42.71 -2.78 20.94
C GLU A 45 -41.34 -3.44 20.79
N LYS A 46 -41.23 -4.61 20.14
CA LYS A 46 -39.96 -5.35 20.10
C LYS A 46 -39.72 -6.00 18.75
N THR A 47 -38.79 -5.43 17.99
CA THR A 47 -38.21 -6.07 16.81
C THR A 47 -37.43 -7.32 17.24
N PRO A 48 -37.60 -8.48 16.59
CA PRO A 48 -36.81 -9.66 16.91
C PRO A 48 -35.34 -9.39 16.62
N GLN A 49 -34.50 -9.52 17.65
CA GLN A 49 -33.05 -9.39 17.52
C GLN A 49 -32.41 -10.76 17.32
N SER A 50 -31.31 -10.81 16.55
CA SER A 50 -30.50 -12.02 16.37
C SER A 50 -29.89 -12.49 17.70
N LEU A 51 -29.67 -13.80 17.84
CA LEU A 51 -29.00 -14.40 19.01
C LEU A 51 -27.64 -13.75 19.25
N HIS A 52 -26.86 -13.53 18.17
CA HIS A 52 -25.57 -12.86 18.25
C HIS A 52 -25.66 -11.47 18.90
N ARG A 53 -26.69 -10.67 18.60
CA ARG A 53 -26.86 -9.33 19.20
C ARG A 53 -27.23 -9.39 20.69
N LYS A 54 -27.85 -10.49 21.14
CA LYS A 54 -28.19 -10.71 22.55
C LYS A 54 -26.98 -11.20 23.36
N GLU A 55 -26.13 -12.02 22.75
CA GLU A 55 -24.98 -12.68 23.41
C GLU A 55 -23.71 -11.84 23.36
N TYR A 56 -23.52 -11.06 22.29
CA TYR A 56 -22.33 -10.23 22.13
C TYR A 56 -22.36 -9.03 23.08
N VAL A 57 -21.40 -8.99 24.00
CA VAL A 57 -21.14 -7.83 24.86
C VAL A 57 -20.04 -7.00 24.22
N PRO A 58 -20.34 -5.82 23.63
CA PRO A 58 -19.29 -4.92 23.16
C PRO A 58 -18.49 -4.41 24.36
N PHE A 59 -17.17 -4.50 24.30
CA PHE A 59 -16.27 -3.86 25.26
C PHE A 59 -15.80 -2.52 24.69
N PRO A 60 -16.48 -1.39 24.97
CA PRO A 60 -16.09 -0.09 24.45
C PRO A 60 -14.71 0.28 24.97
N GLY A 61 -13.80 0.63 24.07
CA GLY A 61 -12.43 1.02 24.41
C GLY A 61 -11.42 -0.14 24.51
N HIS A 62 -11.86 -1.39 24.40
CA HIS A 62 -10.93 -2.52 24.28
C HIS A 62 -10.24 -2.47 22.90
N LYS A 63 -8.97 -2.04 22.90
CA LYS A 63 -8.09 -2.16 21.72
C LYS A 63 -7.36 -3.50 21.83
N PRO A 64 -7.41 -4.37 20.81
CA PRO A 64 -6.60 -5.59 20.83
C PRO A 64 -5.12 -5.21 20.96
N ASP A 65 -4.40 -5.92 21.82
CA ASP A 65 -2.96 -5.69 22.00
C ASP A 65 -2.20 -6.04 20.73
N ARG A 66 -1.88 -5.00 19.95
CA ARG A 66 -1.18 -5.10 18.68
C ARG A 66 0.25 -5.63 18.86
N ILE A 67 0.88 -5.31 19.99
CA ILE A 67 2.25 -5.72 20.29
C ILE A 67 2.27 -7.23 20.58
N SER A 68 1.40 -7.71 21.46
CA SER A 68 1.30 -9.15 21.75
C SER A 68 0.91 -9.98 20.52
N ARG A 69 0.02 -9.47 19.66
CA ARG A 69 -0.35 -10.15 18.42
C ARG A 69 0.84 -10.25 17.46
N TRP A 70 1.58 -9.16 17.29
CA TRP A 70 2.76 -9.13 16.42
C TRP A 70 3.89 -10.04 16.92
N TYR A 71 4.14 -10.09 18.24
CA TYR A 71 5.11 -11.04 18.80
C TYR A 71 4.69 -12.50 18.60
N ARG A 72 3.39 -12.81 18.71
CA ARG A 72 2.86 -14.14 18.39
C ARG A 72 3.03 -14.49 16.91
N GLU A 73 2.71 -13.57 16.01
CA GLU A 73 2.89 -13.77 14.56
C GLU A 73 4.36 -14.00 14.21
N ARG A 74 5.27 -13.17 14.73
CA ARG A 74 6.72 -13.36 14.55
C ARG A 74 7.24 -14.70 15.04
N LYS A 75 6.76 -15.17 16.20
CA LYS A 75 7.16 -16.49 16.72
C LYS A 75 6.74 -17.63 15.79
N ASN A 76 5.70 -17.40 15.00
CA ASN A 76 5.20 -18.35 14.00
C ASN A 76 5.86 -18.19 12.61
N GLU A 77 6.75 -17.20 12.39
CA GLU A 77 7.45 -16.99 11.10
C GLU A 77 8.41 -18.14 10.72
N GLY A 78 8.67 -19.07 11.65
CA GLY A 78 9.33 -20.34 11.37
C GLY A 78 10.86 -20.25 11.38
N ILE A 79 11.50 -21.19 10.66
CA ILE A 79 12.97 -21.29 10.60
C ILE A 79 13.51 -20.19 9.67
N PRO A 80 14.56 -19.44 10.07
CA PRO A 80 15.13 -18.40 9.22
C PRO A 80 15.63 -18.97 7.90
N TYR A 81 15.39 -18.24 6.79
CA TYR A 81 15.85 -18.59 5.43
C TYR A 81 17.33 -19.00 5.38
N LYS A 82 18.18 -18.33 6.19
CA LYS A 82 19.60 -18.66 6.33
C LYS A 82 19.79 -20.16 6.56
N HIS A 83 19.08 -20.77 7.51
CA HIS A 83 19.27 -22.18 7.85
C HIS A 83 18.71 -23.14 6.80
N LEU A 84 17.81 -22.70 5.93
CA LEU A 84 17.23 -23.54 4.88
C LEU A 84 18.11 -23.62 3.64
N ILE A 85 18.77 -22.51 3.29
CA ILE A 85 19.40 -22.35 1.97
C ILE A 85 20.93 -22.32 2.08
N THR A 86 21.50 -21.92 3.23
CA THR A 86 22.96 -21.88 3.35
C THR A 86 23.54 -23.28 3.47
N HIS A 87 24.42 -23.63 2.55
CA HIS A 87 25.27 -24.80 2.66
C HIS A 87 26.52 -24.41 3.46
N HIS A 88 26.93 -25.27 4.41
CA HIS A 88 28.18 -25.15 5.17
C HIS A 88 28.40 -23.84 5.95
N GLN A 89 27.32 -23.14 6.34
CA GLN A 89 27.38 -21.87 7.07
C GLN A 89 28.13 -20.74 6.34
N GLU A 90 28.29 -20.85 5.01
CA GLU A 90 29.02 -19.85 4.24
C GLU A 90 28.20 -18.55 4.11
N PRO A 91 28.84 -17.37 4.27
CA PRO A 91 28.22 -16.10 3.95
C PRO A 91 27.84 -16.05 2.47
N SER A 92 26.65 -15.54 2.14
CA SER A 92 26.20 -15.40 0.74
C SER A 92 27.12 -14.52 -0.11
N HIS A 93 27.81 -13.57 0.51
CA HIS A 93 28.71 -12.62 -0.13
C HIS A 93 30.19 -13.06 -0.08
N ARG A 94 30.45 -14.36 0.12
CA ARG A 94 31.81 -14.90 0.21
C ARG A 94 32.54 -14.89 -1.15
N TYR A 95 31.82 -15.13 -2.25
CA TYR A 95 32.38 -15.24 -3.59
C TYR A 95 31.94 -14.06 -4.46
N LEU A 96 32.75 -13.01 -4.49
CA LEU A 96 32.43 -11.74 -5.18
C LEU A 96 33.20 -11.56 -6.49
N ILE A 97 34.08 -12.51 -6.84
CA ILE A 97 34.91 -12.47 -8.03
C ILE A 97 34.40 -13.52 -9.00
N SER A 98 34.16 -13.10 -10.25
CA SER A 98 33.78 -14.01 -11.32
C SER A 98 35.02 -14.66 -11.94
N SER A 99 34.84 -15.82 -12.59
CA SER A 99 35.93 -16.47 -13.33
C SER A 99 36.50 -15.57 -14.44
N TYR A 100 35.67 -14.72 -15.04
CA TYR A 100 36.10 -13.73 -16.03
C TYR A 100 37.06 -12.70 -15.42
N ASP A 101 36.66 -12.09 -14.31
CA ASP A 101 37.45 -11.06 -13.63
C ASP A 101 38.81 -11.61 -13.14
N ASP A 102 38.80 -12.82 -12.58
CA ASP A 102 40.00 -13.55 -12.14
C ASP A 102 41.01 -13.78 -13.28
N HIS A 103 40.52 -14.18 -14.46
CA HIS A 103 41.36 -14.38 -15.64
C HIS A 103 41.94 -13.07 -16.18
N TYR A 104 41.13 -12.02 -16.29
CA TYR A 104 41.56 -10.74 -16.87
C TYR A 104 42.52 -9.97 -15.97
N ASN A 105 42.22 -9.90 -14.68
CA ASN A 105 43.08 -9.21 -13.70
C ASN A 105 44.28 -10.03 -13.27
N ARG A 106 44.42 -11.25 -13.80
CA ARG A 106 45.50 -12.19 -13.46
C ARG A 106 45.57 -12.47 -11.96
N HIS A 107 44.43 -12.50 -11.28
CA HIS A 107 44.34 -13.07 -9.93
C HIS A 107 44.68 -14.58 -9.94
N ASN A 108 44.70 -15.18 -11.13
CA ASN A 108 44.94 -16.59 -11.48
C ASN A 108 46.16 -17.30 -10.87
N TYR A 109 47.07 -16.62 -10.16
CA TYR A 109 48.24 -17.27 -9.56
C TYR A 109 47.97 -17.71 -8.11
N ASN A 110 47.55 -18.97 -7.94
CA ASN A 110 47.57 -19.64 -6.64
C ASN A 110 48.61 -20.77 -6.67
N PRO A 111 49.81 -20.61 -6.05
CA PRO A 111 50.86 -21.63 -6.09
C PRO A 111 50.52 -22.90 -5.30
N ALA A 112 49.48 -22.86 -4.46
CA ALA A 112 49.10 -23.99 -3.62
C ALA A 112 48.20 -25.02 -4.33
N LEU A 113 47.64 -24.68 -5.50
CA LEU A 113 46.69 -25.53 -6.23
C LEU A 113 47.27 -25.98 -7.58
N PRO A 114 47.02 -27.23 -7.99
CA PRO A 114 47.43 -27.70 -9.32
C PRO A 114 46.61 -27.01 -10.41
N ALA A 115 47.25 -26.76 -11.56
CA ALA A 115 46.61 -26.11 -12.70
C ALA A 115 45.52 -26.97 -13.37
N LEU A 116 45.65 -28.30 -13.29
CA LEU A 116 44.73 -29.27 -13.85
C LEU A 116 44.36 -30.31 -12.80
N ARG A 117 43.20 -30.94 -12.96
CA ARG A 117 42.74 -32.02 -12.07
C ARG A 117 43.71 -33.18 -12.12
N THR A 118 44.08 -33.66 -10.95
CA THR A 118 44.95 -34.84 -10.82
C THR A 118 44.25 -35.92 -10.00
N TRP A 119 44.29 -37.17 -10.47
CA TRP A 119 43.79 -38.31 -9.70
C TRP A 119 44.76 -38.65 -8.57
N SER A 120 44.32 -38.57 -7.31
CA SER A 120 45.11 -38.99 -6.16
C SER A 120 44.88 -40.48 -5.87
N ARG A 121 45.92 -41.30 -6.09
CA ARG A 121 45.85 -42.74 -5.80
C ARG A 121 45.69 -43.05 -4.31
N GLN A 122 46.25 -42.21 -3.43
CA GLN A 122 46.18 -42.42 -1.97
C GLN A 122 44.79 -42.12 -1.41
N LYS A 123 44.16 -41.04 -1.90
CA LYS A 123 42.83 -40.61 -1.46
C LYS A 123 41.69 -41.21 -2.29
N LEU A 124 42.04 -41.89 -3.40
CA LEU A 124 41.11 -42.47 -4.37
C LEU A 124 40.04 -41.47 -4.85
N LEU A 125 40.47 -40.24 -5.11
CA LEU A 125 39.60 -39.16 -5.57
C LEU A 125 40.33 -38.23 -6.54
N TRP A 126 39.56 -37.58 -7.40
CA TRP A 126 40.04 -36.46 -8.19
C TRP A 126 40.32 -35.29 -7.25
N LEU A 127 41.58 -34.83 -7.21
CA LEU A 127 41.92 -33.65 -6.42
C LEU A 127 41.24 -32.43 -7.03
N PRO A 128 40.72 -31.53 -6.18
CA PRO A 128 40.09 -30.32 -6.65
C PRO A 128 41.03 -29.46 -7.48
N GLU A 129 40.48 -28.85 -8.52
CA GLU A 129 41.15 -27.85 -9.33
C GLU A 129 41.05 -26.47 -8.69
N LYS A 130 41.71 -25.49 -9.30
CA LYS A 130 41.49 -24.07 -9.00
C LYS A 130 40.00 -23.68 -9.04
N VAL A 131 39.23 -24.21 -9.99
CA VAL A 131 37.80 -23.87 -10.16
C VAL A 131 36.96 -24.30 -8.96
N ASP A 132 37.38 -25.36 -8.26
CA ASP A 132 36.69 -25.87 -7.07
C ASP A 132 36.95 -24.98 -5.83
N PHE A 133 37.96 -24.09 -5.89
CA PHE A 133 38.28 -23.13 -4.84
C PHE A 133 38.30 -21.70 -5.39
N PRO A 134 37.13 -21.03 -5.41
CA PRO A 134 37.05 -19.65 -5.86
C PRO A 134 37.90 -18.75 -4.97
N LEU A 135 38.47 -17.70 -5.55
CA LEU A 135 39.27 -16.74 -4.81
C LEU A 135 38.41 -15.94 -3.83
N LEU A 136 38.89 -15.87 -2.59
CA LEU A 136 38.28 -15.07 -1.52
C LEU A 136 38.98 -13.72 -1.45
N ALA A 137 38.55 -12.80 -2.31
CA ALA A 137 39.05 -11.44 -2.32
C ALA A 137 37.88 -10.45 -2.47
N PRO A 138 38.09 -9.18 -2.06
CA PRO A 138 37.10 -8.14 -2.28
C PRO A 138 36.81 -7.97 -3.78
N PRO A 139 35.61 -7.52 -4.17
CA PRO A 139 35.24 -7.37 -5.56
C PRO A 139 36.09 -6.30 -6.24
N THR A 140 36.53 -6.58 -7.46
CA THR A 140 37.22 -5.61 -8.30
C THR A 140 36.21 -4.57 -8.78
N ASN A 141 36.30 -3.36 -8.25
CA ASN A 141 35.27 -2.34 -8.45
C ASN A 141 35.66 -1.25 -9.46
N TYR A 142 36.89 -1.23 -10.00
CA TYR A 142 37.38 -0.21 -10.95
C TYR A 142 36.94 1.25 -10.65
N GLY A 143 36.77 1.62 -9.38
CA GLY A 143 36.27 2.94 -8.95
C GLY A 143 34.75 3.19 -9.12
N LEU A 144 33.96 2.24 -9.62
CA LEU A 144 32.50 2.40 -9.81
C LEU A 144 31.77 2.68 -8.49
N TYR A 145 32.08 1.92 -7.44
CA TYR A 145 31.50 2.14 -6.10
C TYR A 145 31.85 3.51 -5.54
N GLU A 146 33.09 3.97 -5.73
CA GLU A 146 33.51 5.31 -5.28
C GLU A 146 32.70 6.39 -5.99
N ARG A 147 32.55 6.27 -7.31
CA ARG A 147 31.72 7.17 -8.13
C ARG A 147 30.25 7.17 -7.69
N LEU A 148 29.66 6.00 -7.49
CA LEU A 148 28.26 5.89 -7.03
C LEU A 148 28.07 6.43 -5.63
N LYS A 149 29.02 6.17 -4.73
CA LYS A 149 29.01 6.71 -3.37
C LYS A 149 29.05 8.23 -3.40
N GLN A 150 29.91 8.83 -4.22
CA GLN A 150 29.91 10.28 -4.43
C GLN A 150 28.54 10.77 -4.93
N GLN A 151 27.96 10.09 -5.91
CA GLN A 151 26.65 10.44 -6.45
C GLN A 151 25.51 10.35 -5.41
N TRP A 152 25.53 9.37 -4.51
CA TRP A 152 24.52 9.24 -3.44
C TRP A 152 24.69 10.28 -2.34
N MET A 153 25.93 10.73 -2.09
CA MET A 153 26.22 11.78 -1.12
C MET A 153 25.89 13.17 -1.66
N LEU A 154 25.74 13.34 -2.98
CA LEU A 154 25.23 14.58 -3.54
C LEU A 154 23.78 14.78 -3.08
N PRO A 155 23.46 15.90 -2.41
CA PRO A 155 22.08 16.22 -2.09
C PRO A 155 21.30 16.29 -3.41
N LYS A 156 20.15 15.62 -3.48
CA LYS A 156 19.24 15.78 -4.63
C LYS A 156 18.95 17.28 -4.74
N THR A 157 19.35 17.89 -5.85
CA THR A 157 19.07 19.30 -6.13
C THR A 157 17.57 19.53 -6.08
N GLY A 158 17.19 20.77 -5.75
CA GLY A 158 15.98 21.09 -4.99
C GLY A 158 14.67 20.56 -5.58
N TRP A 159 13.63 20.52 -4.73
CA TRP A 159 12.28 20.21 -5.14
C TRP A 159 11.89 21.04 -6.38
N ARG A 160 11.63 20.34 -7.50
CA ARG A 160 11.08 20.86 -8.79
C ARG A 160 12.08 21.46 -9.78
N GLU A 161 13.27 20.90 -9.91
CA GLU A 161 14.08 21.14 -11.11
C GLU A 161 13.54 20.27 -12.26
N SER A 162 12.90 20.89 -13.25
CA SER A 162 12.56 20.21 -14.51
C SER A 162 13.84 19.95 -15.31
N VAL A 163 13.84 18.93 -16.18
CA VAL A 163 14.96 18.65 -17.09
C VAL A 163 15.34 19.87 -17.92
N TYR A 164 14.35 20.70 -18.29
CA TYR A 164 14.58 21.94 -19.01
C TYR A 164 15.37 22.96 -18.18
N THR A 165 15.01 23.15 -16.91
CA THR A 165 15.67 24.11 -16.00
C THR A 165 17.11 23.71 -15.67
N SER A 166 17.38 22.40 -15.54
CA SER A 166 18.74 21.91 -15.28
C SER A 166 19.63 21.92 -16.53
N SER A 167 19.07 21.66 -17.71
CA SER A 167 19.81 21.64 -18.98
C SER A 167 20.13 23.05 -19.49
N TYR A 168 19.27 24.03 -19.20
CA TYR A 168 19.44 25.43 -19.62
C TYR A 168 19.58 26.34 -18.39
N PRO A 169 20.78 26.44 -17.79
CA PRO A 169 21.01 27.38 -16.70
C PRO A 169 20.83 28.82 -17.21
N ARG A 170 20.34 29.71 -16.34
CA ARG A 170 20.24 31.14 -16.68
C ARG A 170 21.65 31.67 -16.99
N PRO A 171 21.87 32.30 -18.15
CA PRO A 171 23.14 32.90 -18.47
C PRO A 171 23.47 34.00 -17.44
N PRO A 172 24.76 34.30 -17.20
CA PRO A 172 25.16 35.33 -16.25
C PRO A 172 24.53 36.67 -16.63
N LEU A 173 24.23 37.51 -15.63
CA LEU A 173 23.58 38.82 -15.85
C LEU A 173 24.39 39.72 -16.80
N SER A 174 25.70 39.53 -16.89
CA SER A 174 26.57 40.24 -17.83
C SER A 174 26.29 39.92 -19.31
N ALA A 175 25.70 38.76 -19.61
CA ALA A 175 25.26 38.40 -20.96
C ALA A 175 23.89 39.02 -21.31
N MET A 176 23.18 39.60 -20.33
CA MET A 176 21.90 40.26 -20.57
C MET A 176 22.14 41.72 -20.97
N SER A 177 21.55 42.14 -22.09
CA SER A 177 21.59 43.55 -22.53
C SER A 177 20.95 44.45 -21.47
N ARG A 178 21.70 45.43 -20.98
CA ARG A 178 21.19 46.46 -20.08
C ARG A 178 20.33 47.43 -20.88
N ARG A 179 19.01 47.41 -20.65
CA ARG A 179 18.12 48.44 -21.20
C ARG A 179 18.39 49.75 -20.46
N GLU A 180 18.97 50.71 -21.17
CA GLU A 180 19.06 52.08 -20.68
C GLU A 180 17.73 52.78 -20.95
N HIS A 181 17.08 53.26 -19.90
CA HIS A 181 15.87 54.07 -20.01
C HIS A 181 16.27 55.55 -20.09
N ALA A 182 15.59 56.33 -20.94
CA ALA A 182 15.81 57.76 -21.01
C ALA A 182 15.47 58.40 -19.65
N ILE A 183 16.42 59.18 -19.12
CA ILE A 183 16.21 59.95 -17.88
C ILE A 183 15.20 61.06 -18.20
N PRO A 184 14.05 61.15 -17.51
CA PRO A 184 13.09 62.21 -17.77
C PRO A 184 13.70 63.56 -17.39
N VAL A 185 13.72 64.50 -18.35
CA VAL A 185 14.19 65.87 -18.12
C VAL A 185 13.16 66.61 -17.26
N PRO A 186 13.54 67.18 -16.11
CA PRO A 186 12.61 67.94 -15.29
C PRO A 186 12.16 69.23 -16.01
N PRO A 187 10.87 69.61 -15.94
CA PRO A 187 10.37 70.79 -16.62
C PRO A 187 10.92 72.09 -16.00
N PRO A 188 11.16 73.14 -16.81
CA PRO A 188 11.73 74.40 -16.34
C PRO A 188 10.76 75.15 -15.42
N HIS A 189 11.27 75.63 -14.29
CA HIS A 189 10.51 76.42 -13.31
C HIS A 189 10.23 77.84 -13.86
N LEU A 190 8.96 78.19 -13.99
CA LEU A 190 8.53 79.57 -14.25
C LEU A 190 8.78 80.42 -13.00
N LYS A 191 9.60 81.48 -13.14
CA LYS A 191 9.82 82.45 -12.05
C LYS A 191 8.63 83.43 -12.00
N PRO A 192 8.09 83.76 -10.82
CA PRO A 192 7.04 84.76 -10.71
C PRO A 192 7.63 86.17 -10.94
N HIS A 193 6.95 86.95 -11.77
CA HIS A 193 7.20 88.38 -11.95
C HIS A 193 6.64 89.14 -10.73
N LEU A 194 7.47 90.03 -10.17
CA LEU A 194 7.07 91.03 -9.18
C LEU A 194 6.25 92.14 -9.83
#